data_AF-A0A0R3QGS3-F1
#
_entry.id   AF-A0A0R3QGS3-F1
#
_cell.length_a   1.000
_cell.length_b   1.000
_cell.length_c   1.000
_cell.angle_alpha   90.00
_cell.angle_beta   90.00
_cell.angle_gamma   90.00
#
_symmetry.space_group_name_H-M   'P 1'
#
loop_
_entity.id
_entity.type
_entity.pdbx_description
1 polymer ?
#
loop_
_entity_poly.entity_id
_entity_poly.type
_entity_poly.pdbx_seq_one_letter_code
_entity_poly.pdbx_strand_id
1 'polypeptide(L)'
;MPNPPAKEDTWAFGPIGSPFPDNPVRATGQQNMYVALWYKHGKPIHGRAWNNGGVIECSFPYIRAELTGAKDLGGQIQVLQYKGDHLTLGFWYNWIKYKDRFEKFEKGAELLRCGDSFPIFWHDRKEGPLLGYVDNKTEIARFSHDGRVEEVSGGALNDMLIIVRELKGGPPNCVCHECSVGPPKPVIRITLDEWADFRYGDPWPTTGKPVQALDRALNTLPDENPKQYVALWYQSG
;
A
#
# COMPACT_ATOMS: atom_id res chain seq x y z
N MET A 1 13.56 6.42 21.41
CA MET A 1 12.63 7.21 22.24
C MET A 1 11.21 6.85 21.83
N PRO A 2 10.16 7.16 22.62
CA PRO A 2 8.79 7.00 22.12
C PRO A 2 8.59 7.94 20.92
N ASN A 3 7.85 7.48 19.91
CA ASN A 3 7.46 8.33 18.79
C ASN A 3 6.57 9.49 19.29
N PRO A 4 6.44 10.60 18.55
CA PRO A 4 5.45 11.63 18.89
C PRO A 4 4.02 11.07 18.88
N PRO A 5 3.02 11.81 19.41
CA PRO A 5 1.62 11.41 19.32
C PRO A 5 1.24 11.05 17.88
N ALA A 6 0.65 9.86 17.71
CA ALA A 6 0.33 9.33 16.41
C ALA A 6 -0.79 10.14 15.75
N LYS A 7 -0.54 10.60 14.52
CA LYS A 7 -1.56 11.23 13.66
C LYS A 7 -2.53 10.18 13.12
N GLU A 8 -3.69 10.60 12.65
CA GLU A 8 -4.62 9.71 11.95
C GLU A 8 -4.06 9.24 10.60
N ASP A 9 -4.56 8.12 10.11
CA ASP A 9 -4.24 7.61 8.78
C ASP A 9 -4.71 8.60 7.70
N THR A 10 -3.86 8.85 6.71
CA THR A 10 -4.21 9.74 5.60
C THR A 10 -4.78 8.95 4.44
N TRP A 11 -6.04 9.21 4.10
CA TRP A 11 -6.75 8.64 2.95
C TRP A 11 -6.89 9.70 1.86
N ALA A 12 -5.92 9.75 0.95
CA ALA A 12 -5.85 10.77 -0.09
C ALA A 12 -6.88 10.50 -1.19
N PHE A 13 -7.61 11.53 -1.62
CA PHE A 13 -8.53 11.41 -2.76
C PHE A 13 -7.78 11.05 -4.04
N GLY A 14 -8.29 10.04 -4.76
CA GLY A 14 -7.79 9.58 -6.04
C GLY A 14 -8.94 9.49 -7.04
N PRO A 15 -9.10 10.45 -7.96
CA PRO A 15 -10.05 10.35 -9.04
C PRO A 15 -9.72 9.13 -9.92
N ILE A 16 -10.72 8.31 -10.22
CA ILE A 16 -10.52 7.13 -11.10
C ILE A 16 -10.21 7.64 -12.51
N GLY A 17 -9.17 7.08 -13.14
CA GLY A 17 -8.67 7.56 -14.43
C GLY A 17 -7.73 8.77 -14.34
N SER A 18 -7.29 9.15 -13.14
CA SER A 18 -6.22 10.14 -12.92
C SER A 18 -4.98 9.50 -12.25
N PRO A 19 -3.79 10.14 -12.31
CA PRO A 19 -2.60 9.64 -11.63
C PRO A 19 -2.78 9.46 -10.12
N PHE A 20 -1.97 8.57 -9.54
CA PHE A 20 -1.97 8.31 -8.09
C PHE A 20 -1.59 9.55 -7.26
N PRO A 21 -2.15 9.70 -6.04
CA PRO A 21 -1.66 10.69 -5.09
C PRO A 21 -0.23 10.34 -4.63
N ASP A 22 0.45 11.29 -3.99
CA ASP A 22 1.81 11.08 -3.47
C ASP A 22 1.89 9.91 -2.49
N ASN A 23 3.01 9.18 -2.50
CA ASN A 23 3.35 8.14 -1.52
C ASN A 23 2.19 7.16 -1.22
N PRO A 24 1.57 6.55 -2.24
CA PRO A 24 0.51 5.58 -2.04
C PRO A 24 1.08 4.31 -1.40
N VAL A 25 0.34 3.70 -0.47
CA VAL A 25 0.79 2.49 0.22
C VAL A 25 0.50 1.25 -0.63
N ARG A 26 1.56 0.56 -1.03
CA ARG A 26 1.50 -0.72 -1.75
C ARG A 26 1.12 -1.88 -0.83
N ALA A 27 0.42 -2.87 -1.38
CA ALA A 27 0.34 -4.20 -0.79
C ALA A 27 1.76 -4.81 -0.76
N THR A 28 2.16 -5.36 0.38
CA THR A 28 3.55 -5.83 0.56
C THR A 28 3.95 -6.87 -0.49
N GLY A 29 5.13 -6.69 -1.08
CA GLY A 29 5.64 -7.57 -2.14
C GLY A 29 4.91 -7.50 -3.48
N GLN A 30 3.95 -6.59 -3.67
CA GLN A 30 3.24 -6.42 -4.94
C GLN A 30 3.80 -5.25 -5.75
N GLN A 31 3.98 -5.45 -7.07
CA GLN A 31 4.53 -4.43 -7.95
C GLN A 31 3.54 -3.31 -8.27
N ASN A 32 2.24 -3.62 -8.36
CA ASN A 32 1.22 -2.71 -8.88
C ASN A 32 -0.14 -2.89 -8.17
N MET A 33 -0.12 -2.98 -6.85
CA MET A 33 -1.35 -3.09 -6.05
C MET A 33 -1.26 -2.19 -4.82
N TYR A 34 -2.24 -1.32 -4.66
CA TYR A 34 -2.27 -0.28 -3.63
C TYR A 34 -3.52 -0.40 -2.77
N VAL A 35 -3.40 -0.01 -1.50
CA VAL A 35 -4.50 -0.03 -0.54
C VAL A 35 -5.49 1.09 -0.85
N ALA A 36 -6.73 0.73 -1.12
CA ALA A 36 -7.78 1.68 -1.48
C ALA A 36 -8.99 1.57 -0.56
N LEU A 37 -9.75 2.66 -0.48
CA LEU A 37 -10.94 2.83 0.33
C LEU A 37 -12.04 3.50 -0.50
N TRP A 38 -13.25 2.98 -0.36
CA TRP A 38 -14.44 3.54 -0.97
C TRP A 38 -15.59 3.57 0.04
N TYR A 39 -16.53 4.50 -0.15
CA TYR A 39 -17.70 4.64 0.71
C TYR A 39 -18.99 4.43 -0.08
N LYS A 40 -19.88 3.60 0.45
CA LYS A 40 -21.23 3.42 -0.08
C LYS A 40 -22.25 3.63 1.03
N HIS A 41 -23.10 4.65 0.88
CA HIS A 41 -24.09 5.04 1.89
C HIS A 41 -23.48 5.23 3.30
N GLY A 42 -22.31 5.88 3.37
CA GLY A 42 -21.59 6.13 4.62
C GLY A 42 -20.82 4.92 5.19
N LYS A 43 -20.88 3.74 4.53
CA LYS A 43 -20.12 2.56 4.96
C LYS A 43 -18.78 2.47 4.22
N PRO A 44 -17.64 2.42 4.94
CA PRO A 44 -16.32 2.22 4.35
C PRO A 44 -16.14 0.77 3.90
N ILE A 45 -15.52 0.60 2.73
CA ILE A 45 -15.17 -0.68 2.12
C ILE A 45 -13.76 -0.55 1.57
N HIS A 46 -12.81 -1.32 2.11
CA HIS A 46 -11.47 -1.41 1.52
C HIS A 46 -11.47 -2.29 0.27
N GLY A 47 -10.54 -2.00 -0.62
CA GLY A 47 -10.31 -2.73 -1.85
C GLY A 47 -8.90 -2.47 -2.34
N ARG A 48 -8.70 -2.53 -3.66
CA ARG A 48 -7.41 -2.29 -4.28
C ARG A 48 -7.49 -1.28 -5.40
N ALA A 49 -6.38 -0.58 -5.60
CA ALA A 49 -6.11 0.20 -6.80
C ALA A 49 -4.85 -0.32 -7.50
N TRP A 50 -4.72 -0.07 -8.80
CA TRP A 50 -3.54 -0.36 -9.60
C TRP A 50 -3.34 0.68 -10.70
N ASN A 51 -2.13 0.73 -11.24
CA ASN A 51 -1.76 1.57 -12.37
C ASN A 51 -2.09 0.85 -13.67
N ASN A 52 -2.87 1.50 -14.52
CA ASN A 52 -2.97 1.17 -15.94
C ASN A 52 -2.88 2.48 -16.73
N GLY A 53 -1.96 2.60 -17.67
CA GLY A 53 -1.78 3.84 -18.45
C GLY A 53 -1.36 5.05 -17.61
N GLY A 54 -0.77 4.84 -16.44
CA GLY A 54 -0.30 5.91 -15.56
C GLY A 54 -1.40 6.47 -14.65
N VAL A 55 -2.59 5.87 -14.68
CA VAL A 55 -3.77 6.34 -13.94
C VAL A 55 -4.35 5.24 -13.05
N ILE A 56 -5.18 5.66 -12.10
CA ILE A 56 -5.86 4.79 -11.13
C ILE A 56 -6.95 3.99 -11.85
N GLU A 57 -6.82 2.67 -11.79
CA GLU A 57 -7.94 1.73 -11.82
C GLU A 57 -8.11 1.09 -10.45
N CYS A 58 -9.27 0.50 -10.18
CA CYS A 58 -9.57 -0.04 -8.86
C CYS A 58 -10.65 -1.14 -8.90
N SER A 59 -10.76 -1.87 -7.79
CA SER A 59 -11.73 -2.93 -7.61
C SER A 59 -12.17 -3.02 -6.15
N PHE A 60 -13.49 -3.03 -5.93
CA PHE A 60 -14.12 -3.16 -4.63
C PHE A 60 -15.21 -4.24 -4.62
N PRO A 61 -15.27 -5.08 -3.59
CA PRO A 61 -16.38 -6.03 -3.41
C PRO A 61 -17.60 -5.34 -2.80
N TYR A 62 -18.76 -5.39 -3.47
CA TYR A 62 -20.02 -4.87 -2.97
C TYR A 62 -21.22 -5.72 -3.40
N ILE A 63 -22.01 -6.20 -2.43
CA ILE A 63 -23.22 -7.04 -2.66
C ILE A 63 -22.95 -8.14 -3.71
N ARG A 64 -21.92 -8.97 -3.46
CA ARG A 64 -21.50 -10.09 -4.32
C ARG A 64 -21.07 -9.72 -5.75
N ALA A 65 -20.98 -8.44 -6.08
CA ALA A 65 -20.45 -7.94 -7.35
C ALA A 65 -19.09 -7.27 -7.12
N GLU A 66 -18.23 -7.37 -8.13
CA GLU A 66 -17.04 -6.53 -8.24
C GLU A 66 -17.43 -5.19 -8.88
N LEU A 67 -17.04 -4.08 -8.24
CA LEU A 67 -17.19 -2.73 -8.77
C LEU A 67 -15.83 -2.16 -9.13
N THR A 68 -15.65 -1.79 -10.40
CA THR A 68 -14.41 -1.18 -10.93
C THR A 68 -14.65 0.15 -11.63
N GLY A 69 -15.87 0.37 -12.15
CA GLY A 69 -16.20 1.51 -12.98
C GLY A 69 -16.34 2.81 -12.19
N ALA A 70 -15.82 3.89 -12.75
CA ALA A 70 -16.00 5.24 -12.20
C ALA A 70 -17.47 5.60 -11.96
N LYS A 71 -18.39 5.12 -12.82
CA LYS A 71 -19.84 5.35 -12.65
C LYS A 71 -20.40 4.67 -11.40
N ASP A 72 -20.00 3.43 -11.12
CA ASP A 72 -20.51 2.66 -9.98
C ASP A 72 -19.93 3.15 -8.65
N LEU A 73 -18.68 3.64 -8.70
CA LEU A 73 -17.92 4.09 -7.55
C LEU A 73 -18.06 5.59 -7.26
N GLY A 74 -18.70 6.37 -8.14
CA GLY A 74 -18.93 7.80 -7.92
C GLY A 74 -17.75 8.70 -8.32
N GLY A 75 -16.89 8.25 -9.24
CA GLY A 75 -15.82 9.01 -9.89
C GLY A 75 -14.52 9.14 -9.10
N GLN A 76 -14.54 8.92 -7.79
CA GLN A 76 -13.37 9.02 -6.93
C GLN A 76 -13.36 7.97 -5.83
N ILE A 77 -12.16 7.55 -5.46
CA ILE A 77 -11.88 6.69 -4.31
C ILE A 77 -10.87 7.40 -3.40
N GLN A 78 -10.48 6.74 -2.32
CA GLN A 78 -9.32 7.14 -1.54
C GLN A 78 -8.24 6.07 -1.62
N VAL A 79 -6.97 6.51 -1.65
CA VAL A 79 -5.80 5.63 -1.60
C VAL A 79 -5.06 5.94 -0.31
N LEU A 80 -4.63 4.89 0.41
CA LEU A 80 -3.87 5.05 1.63
C LEU A 80 -2.54 5.74 1.32
N GLN A 81 -2.22 6.79 2.08
CA GLN A 81 -1.00 7.56 1.91
C GLN A 81 -0.11 7.45 3.15
N TYR A 82 1.20 7.32 2.92
CA TYR A 82 2.22 7.43 3.97
C TYR A 82 3.28 8.46 3.55
N LYS A 83 3.02 9.74 3.82
CA LYS A 83 3.90 10.86 3.47
C LYS A 83 4.58 11.41 4.72
N GLY A 84 5.83 11.01 4.93
CA GLY A 84 6.62 11.34 6.11
C GLY A 84 7.29 10.09 6.69
N ASP A 85 7.50 10.09 7.99
CA ASP A 85 8.14 9.01 8.74
C ASP A 85 7.55 8.88 10.15
N HIS A 86 8.04 7.91 10.92
CA HIS A 86 7.56 7.68 12.29
C HIS A 86 7.84 8.84 13.25
N LEU A 87 8.80 9.73 12.93
CA LEU A 87 9.14 10.91 13.74
C LEU A 87 8.24 12.11 13.43
N THR A 88 7.59 12.12 12.27
CA THR A 88 6.68 13.19 11.83
C THR A 88 5.21 12.79 11.90
N LEU A 89 4.93 11.49 11.84
CA LEU A 89 3.58 10.91 11.87
C LEU A 89 3.25 10.20 13.19
N GLY A 90 4.27 9.80 13.96
CA GLY A 90 4.10 9.06 15.22
C GLY A 90 3.89 7.55 15.07
N PHE A 91 3.80 7.05 13.83
CA PHE A 91 3.62 5.64 13.53
C PHE A 91 4.29 5.26 12.21
N TRP A 92 4.44 3.96 11.94
CA TRP A 92 4.72 3.41 10.62
C TRP A 92 3.85 2.17 10.36
N TYR A 93 3.56 1.86 9.09
CA TYR A 93 2.74 0.71 8.74
C TYR A 93 3.54 -0.59 8.69
N ASN A 94 3.04 -1.61 9.35
CA ASN A 94 3.60 -2.95 9.36
C ASN A 94 2.56 -3.97 8.89
N TRP A 95 2.92 -4.77 7.91
CA TRP A 95 2.11 -5.90 7.47
C TRP A 95 2.38 -7.10 8.37
N ILE A 96 1.35 -7.57 9.07
CA ILE A 96 1.44 -8.71 10.00
C ILE A 96 0.45 -9.79 9.58
N LYS A 97 0.68 -11.04 10.00
CA LYS A 97 -0.31 -12.09 9.81
C LYS A 97 -1.56 -11.78 10.63
N TYR A 98 -2.73 -12.09 10.08
CA TYR A 98 -4.00 -11.89 10.74
C TYR A 98 -4.06 -12.57 12.11
N LYS A 99 -3.50 -13.78 12.25
CA LYS A 99 -3.48 -14.53 13.51
C LYS A 99 -2.64 -13.85 14.61
N ASP A 100 -1.65 -13.05 14.24
CA ASP A 100 -0.71 -12.40 15.18
C ASP A 100 -1.26 -11.06 15.72
N ARG A 101 -2.46 -10.65 15.29
CA ARG A 101 -3.04 -9.33 15.59
C ARG A 101 -3.18 -9.04 17.08
N PHE A 102 -3.61 -10.02 17.88
CA PHE A 102 -3.81 -9.82 19.31
C PHE A 102 -2.49 -9.58 20.05
N GLU A 103 -1.44 -10.36 19.74
CA GLU A 103 -0.10 -10.16 20.30
C GLU A 103 0.44 -8.75 19.97
N LYS A 104 0.16 -8.28 18.76
CA LYS A 104 0.55 -6.94 18.32
C LYS A 104 -0.21 -5.83 19.05
N PHE A 105 -1.50 -6.01 19.28
CA PHE A 105 -2.31 -5.04 20.03
C PHE A 105 -1.90 -4.97 21.51
N GLU A 106 -1.60 -6.11 22.13
CA GLU A 106 -1.08 -6.16 23.51
C GLU A 106 0.26 -5.42 23.67
N LYS A 107 1.08 -5.40 22.61
CA LYS A 107 2.35 -4.64 22.57
C LYS A 107 2.15 -3.15 22.25
N GLY A 108 0.92 -2.74 21.94
CA GLY A 108 0.51 -1.36 21.72
C GLY A 108 0.49 -0.92 20.26
N ALA A 109 0.45 -1.85 19.30
CA ALA A 109 0.14 -1.51 17.91
C ALA A 109 -1.36 -1.30 17.72
N GLU A 110 -1.76 -0.47 16.75
CA GLU A 110 -3.16 -0.21 16.43
C GLU A 110 -3.54 -0.83 15.08
N LEU A 111 -4.75 -1.39 14.98
CA LEU A 111 -5.27 -1.88 13.70
C LEU A 111 -5.61 -0.70 12.78
N LEU A 112 -5.09 -0.71 11.55
CA LEU A 112 -5.58 0.18 10.50
C LEU A 112 -7.02 -0.21 10.15
N ARG A 113 -7.98 0.69 10.37
CA ARG A 113 -9.40 0.45 10.05
C ARG A 113 -10.14 1.75 9.73
N CYS A 114 -11.22 1.62 8.98
CA CYS A 114 -12.23 2.66 8.81
C CYS A 114 -13.59 2.04 9.14
N GLY A 115 -14.28 2.55 10.16
CA GLY A 115 -15.49 1.89 10.66
C GLY A 115 -15.21 0.42 10.96
N ASP A 116 -16.06 -0.49 10.48
CA ASP A 116 -15.86 -1.94 10.64
C ASP A 116 -15.03 -2.59 9.53
N SER A 117 -14.47 -1.82 8.60
CA SER A 117 -13.67 -2.34 7.50
C SER A 117 -12.17 -2.17 7.79
N PHE A 118 -11.37 -3.21 7.54
CA PHE A 118 -9.91 -3.11 7.52
C PHE A 118 -9.33 -3.91 6.35
N PRO A 119 -8.21 -3.47 5.76
CA PRO A 119 -7.61 -4.14 4.60
C PRO A 119 -7.01 -5.49 5.00
N ILE A 120 -7.19 -6.48 4.14
CA ILE A 120 -6.58 -7.82 4.27
C ILE A 120 -6.03 -8.28 2.93
N PHE A 121 -4.83 -8.81 2.95
CA PHE A 121 -4.07 -9.20 1.78
C PHE A 121 -3.83 -10.70 1.77
N TRP A 122 -4.45 -11.38 0.82
CA TRP A 122 -4.28 -12.80 0.56
C TRP A 122 -3.07 -12.99 -0.35
N HIS A 123 -1.88 -13.00 0.27
CA HIS A 123 -0.60 -12.89 -0.43
C HIS A 123 -0.16 -14.18 -1.14
N ASP A 124 -0.66 -15.33 -0.71
CA ASP A 124 -0.31 -16.67 -1.19
C ASP A 124 -1.46 -17.34 -1.96
N ARG A 125 -2.45 -16.55 -2.38
CA ARG A 125 -3.57 -17.01 -3.21
C ARG A 125 -3.06 -17.61 -4.52
N LYS A 126 -3.55 -18.82 -4.86
CA LYS A 126 -3.05 -19.63 -5.97
C LYS A 126 -3.21 -18.95 -7.33
N GLU A 127 -4.32 -18.27 -7.56
CA GLU A 127 -4.62 -17.57 -8.82
C GLU A 127 -4.01 -16.16 -8.87
N GLY A 128 -3.13 -15.83 -7.92
CA GLY A 128 -2.50 -14.53 -7.80
C GLY A 128 -2.94 -13.81 -6.52
N PRO A 129 -2.02 -13.06 -5.87
CA PRO A 129 -2.30 -12.33 -4.64
C PRO A 129 -3.46 -11.35 -4.81
N LEU A 130 -4.25 -11.15 -3.76
CA LEU A 130 -5.44 -10.30 -3.83
C LEU A 130 -5.65 -9.51 -2.55
N LEU A 131 -5.86 -8.20 -2.70
CA LEU A 131 -6.19 -7.31 -1.60
C LEU A 131 -7.70 -7.04 -1.57
N GLY A 132 -8.27 -7.14 -0.37
CA GLY A 132 -9.68 -6.93 -0.08
C GLY A 132 -9.87 -6.36 1.33
N TYR A 133 -10.99 -6.66 1.96
CA TYR A 133 -11.30 -6.18 3.30
C TYR A 133 -11.92 -7.24 4.19
N VAL A 134 -11.75 -7.11 5.51
CA VAL A 134 -12.53 -7.84 6.51
C VAL A 134 -13.58 -6.93 7.11
N ASP A 135 -14.80 -7.44 7.25
CA ASP A 135 -15.83 -6.86 8.10
C ASP A 135 -15.61 -7.31 9.55
N ASN A 136 -15.26 -6.38 10.43
CA ASN A 136 -14.96 -6.62 11.83
C ASN A 136 -16.16 -7.11 12.65
N LYS A 137 -17.39 -7.02 12.13
CA LYS A 137 -18.58 -7.57 12.79
C LYS A 137 -18.81 -9.03 12.44
N THR A 138 -18.58 -9.41 11.20
CA THR A 138 -18.85 -10.78 10.73
C THR A 138 -17.60 -11.65 10.67
N GLU A 139 -16.42 -11.05 10.75
CA GLU A 139 -15.11 -11.69 10.53
C GLU A 139 -15.01 -12.41 9.18
N ILE A 140 -15.63 -11.81 8.15
CA ILE A 140 -15.59 -12.31 6.77
C ILE A 140 -14.70 -11.38 5.96
N ALA A 141 -13.67 -11.94 5.35
CA ALA A 141 -12.86 -11.29 4.33
C ALA A 141 -13.59 -11.38 2.97
N ARG A 142 -13.59 -10.30 2.21
CA ARG A 142 -14.15 -10.23 0.86
C ARG A 142 -13.12 -9.72 -0.11
N PHE A 143 -13.01 -10.39 -1.25
CA PHE A 143 -12.10 -10.07 -2.33
C PHE A 143 -12.87 -10.01 -3.65
N SER A 144 -12.80 -8.88 -4.35
CA SER A 144 -13.41 -8.73 -5.68
C SER A 144 -12.43 -9.15 -6.77
N HIS A 145 -12.86 -9.92 -7.76
CA HIS A 145 -12.11 -10.22 -8.97
C HIS A 145 -13.02 -10.85 -10.02
N ASP A 146 -12.71 -10.73 -11.31
CA ASP A 146 -13.44 -11.36 -12.42
C ASP A 146 -14.97 -11.21 -12.36
N GLY A 147 -15.46 -10.02 -11.97
CA GLY A 147 -16.89 -9.71 -11.85
C GLY A 147 -17.58 -10.31 -10.62
N ARG A 148 -16.86 -11.02 -9.75
CA ARG A 148 -17.40 -11.73 -8.58
C ARG A 148 -16.73 -11.29 -7.27
N VAL A 149 -17.32 -11.74 -6.16
CA VAL A 149 -16.76 -11.59 -4.81
C VAL A 149 -16.50 -12.96 -4.21
N GLU A 150 -15.27 -13.18 -3.78
CA GLU A 150 -14.85 -14.34 -3.00
C GLU A 150 -14.92 -13.99 -1.50
N GLU A 151 -15.61 -14.82 -0.72
CA GLU A 151 -15.73 -14.66 0.74
C GLU A 151 -14.92 -15.74 1.46
N VAL A 152 -14.09 -15.34 2.41
CA VAL A 152 -13.25 -16.25 3.22
C VAL A 152 -13.41 -15.89 4.69
N SER A 153 -13.45 -16.88 5.57
CA SER A 153 -13.59 -16.66 7.02
C SER A 153 -12.89 -17.74 7.84
N GLY A 154 -12.86 -17.55 9.16
CA GLY A 154 -12.30 -18.51 10.11
C GLY A 154 -10.78 -18.71 9.93
N GLY A 155 -10.31 -19.94 10.14
CA GLY A 155 -8.88 -20.27 10.16
C GLY A 155 -8.15 -19.99 8.83
N ALA A 156 -8.86 -19.90 7.71
CA ALA A 156 -8.28 -19.59 6.41
C ALA A 156 -7.69 -18.16 6.35
N LEU A 157 -8.11 -17.26 7.23
CA LEU A 157 -7.57 -15.89 7.30
C LEU A 157 -6.20 -15.81 7.97
N ASN A 158 -5.80 -16.83 8.74
CA ASN A 158 -4.71 -16.75 9.71
C ASN A 158 -3.37 -16.29 9.13
N ASP A 159 -3.03 -16.74 7.93
CA ASP A 159 -1.76 -16.42 7.28
C ASP A 159 -1.88 -15.25 6.26
N MET A 160 -3.09 -14.75 6.01
CA MET A 160 -3.28 -13.50 5.27
C MET A 160 -2.72 -12.31 6.07
N LEU A 161 -2.34 -11.24 5.37
CA LEU A 161 -1.70 -10.09 6.00
C LEU A 161 -2.68 -8.94 6.22
N ILE A 162 -2.56 -8.26 7.35
CA ILE A 162 -3.27 -7.01 7.65
C ILE A 162 -2.25 -5.93 7.99
N ILE A 163 -2.69 -4.67 7.99
CA ILE A 163 -1.84 -3.54 8.37
C ILE A 163 -2.11 -3.17 9.84
N VAL A 164 -1.02 -3.01 10.59
CA VAL A 164 -1.04 -2.34 11.89
C VAL A 164 -0.16 -1.09 11.85
N ARG A 165 -0.55 -0.10 12.67
CA ARG A 165 0.24 1.09 12.99
C ARG A 165 1.15 0.74 14.15
N GLU A 166 2.45 0.67 13.90
CA GLU A 166 3.47 0.49 14.93
C GLU A 166 3.79 1.86 15.54
N LEU A 167 3.40 2.07 16.80
CA LEU A 167 3.51 3.37 17.47
C LEU A 167 4.84 3.60 18.19
N LYS A 168 5.75 2.63 18.15
CA LYS A 168 7.02 2.66 18.88
C LYS A 168 8.18 2.32 17.96
N GLY A 169 9.19 3.17 17.97
CA GLY A 169 10.38 3.02 17.12
C GLY A 169 10.07 3.23 15.63
N GLY A 170 11.07 2.96 14.80
CA GLY A 170 10.96 3.03 13.34
C GLY A 170 10.94 1.66 12.66
N PRO A 171 10.69 1.65 11.33
CA PRO A 171 10.76 0.44 10.54
C PRO A 171 12.18 -0.17 10.55
N PRO A 172 12.34 -1.48 10.23
CA PRO A 172 13.60 -2.20 10.42
C PRO A 172 14.84 -1.58 9.77
N ASN A 173 14.68 -0.94 8.61
CA ASN A 173 15.78 -0.32 7.84
C ASN A 173 15.79 1.21 7.94
N CYS A 174 15.16 1.80 8.97
CA CYS A 174 15.14 3.25 9.16
C CYS A 174 16.55 3.80 9.42
N VAL A 175 16.94 4.81 8.66
CA VAL A 175 18.26 5.48 8.76
C VAL A 175 18.17 6.85 9.46
N CYS A 176 17.05 7.17 10.11
CA CYS A 176 16.93 8.41 10.87
C CYS A 176 17.89 8.39 12.07
N HIS A 177 18.23 9.59 12.57
CA HIS A 177 19.15 9.74 13.69
C HIS A 177 18.74 8.87 14.89
N GLU A 178 17.45 8.87 15.27
CA GLU A 178 16.96 8.08 16.41
C GLU A 178 17.13 6.57 16.24
N CYS A 179 16.93 6.05 15.03
CA CYS A 179 17.09 4.62 14.75
C CYS A 179 18.56 4.21 14.65
N SER A 180 19.43 5.10 14.15
CA SER A 180 20.86 4.84 14.00
C SER A 180 21.65 4.80 15.32
N VAL A 181 21.15 5.47 16.37
CA VAL A 181 21.82 5.55 17.68
C VAL A 181 21.49 4.34 18.57
N GLY A 182 20.42 3.60 18.25
CA GLY A 182 20.03 2.41 18.99
C GLY A 182 21.02 1.24 18.85
N PRO A 183 20.95 0.24 19.74
CA PRO A 183 21.73 -0.98 19.58
C PRO A 183 21.43 -1.62 18.21
N PRO A 184 22.46 -2.14 17.50
CA PRO A 184 22.25 -2.80 16.22
C PRO A 184 21.22 -3.91 16.35
N LYS A 185 20.16 -3.84 15.55
CA LYS A 185 19.17 -4.92 15.47
C LYS A 185 19.57 -5.86 14.32
N PRO A 186 19.45 -7.18 14.48
CA PRO A 186 19.55 -8.09 13.35
C PRO A 186 18.48 -7.72 12.33
N VAL A 187 18.91 -7.19 11.18
CA VAL A 187 18.02 -6.86 10.07
C VAL A 187 18.15 -7.93 8.99
N ILE A 188 16.99 -8.39 8.51
CA ILE A 188 16.95 -9.24 7.33
C ILE A 188 17.28 -8.35 6.13
N ARG A 189 18.25 -8.76 5.31
CA ARG A 189 18.60 -8.02 4.09
C ARG A 189 17.38 -7.99 3.17
N ILE A 190 17.11 -6.83 2.60
CA ILE A 190 16.07 -6.67 1.59
C ILE A 190 16.47 -7.50 0.37
N THR A 191 15.56 -8.36 -0.10
CA THR A 191 15.75 -9.23 -1.28
C THR A 191 14.83 -8.85 -2.44
N LEU A 192 14.00 -7.82 -2.28
CA LEU A 192 13.08 -7.29 -3.28
C LEU A 192 13.65 -5.99 -3.84
N ASP A 193 13.44 -5.75 -5.14
CA ASP A 193 13.79 -4.46 -5.74
C ASP A 193 12.96 -3.33 -5.12
N GLU A 194 13.62 -2.20 -4.85
CA GLU A 194 12.97 -1.02 -4.30
C GLU A 194 12.42 -0.15 -5.43
N TRP A 195 11.09 -0.10 -5.53
CA TRP A 195 10.37 0.74 -6.48
C TRP A 195 9.68 1.89 -5.74
N ALA A 196 9.99 3.12 -6.14
CA ALA A 196 9.36 4.32 -5.62
C ALA A 196 8.31 4.86 -6.61
N ASP A 197 7.22 5.41 -6.09
CA ASP A 197 6.11 5.94 -6.87
C ASP A 197 6.27 7.44 -7.15
N PHE A 198 6.32 7.80 -8.43
CA PHE A 198 6.38 9.17 -8.93
C PHE A 198 5.48 9.35 -10.14
N ARG A 199 4.99 10.57 -10.35
CA ARG A 199 4.28 10.96 -11.58
C ARG A 199 5.23 11.67 -12.54
N TYR A 200 4.85 11.65 -13.82
CA TYR A 200 5.50 12.51 -14.80
C TYR A 200 5.38 13.98 -14.39
N GLY A 201 6.49 14.71 -14.43
CA GLY A 201 6.56 16.13 -14.06
C GLY A 201 6.79 16.39 -12.57
N ASP A 202 6.80 15.36 -11.72
CA ASP A 202 7.24 15.53 -10.33
C ASP A 202 8.73 15.96 -10.27
N PRO A 203 9.16 16.66 -9.21
CA PRO A 203 10.57 16.96 -8.99
C PRO A 203 11.43 15.69 -9.00
N TRP A 204 12.68 15.82 -9.45
CA TRP A 204 13.63 14.71 -9.44
C TRP A 204 13.74 14.09 -8.02
N PRO A 205 13.74 12.74 -7.89
CA PRO A 205 13.75 12.09 -6.59
C PRO A 205 14.94 12.53 -5.72
N THR A 206 14.63 13.07 -4.54
CA THR A 206 15.62 13.40 -3.50
C THR A 206 15.83 12.26 -2.50
N THR A 207 14.88 11.31 -2.46
CA THR A 207 14.94 10.09 -1.66
C THR A 207 15.28 8.90 -2.57
N GLY A 208 16.22 8.07 -2.14
CA GLY A 208 16.69 6.91 -2.90
C GLY A 208 17.78 7.25 -3.93
N LYS A 209 18.27 6.22 -4.64
CA LYS A 209 19.28 6.35 -5.70
C LYS A 209 18.74 5.69 -6.98
N PRO A 210 18.20 6.48 -7.93
CA PRO A 210 17.74 5.95 -9.21
C PRO A 210 18.85 5.15 -9.93
N VAL A 211 18.48 4.02 -10.53
CA VAL A 211 19.43 3.13 -11.22
C VAL A 211 19.69 3.67 -12.61
N GLN A 212 20.90 4.18 -12.84
CA GLN A 212 21.32 4.73 -14.14
C GLN A 212 21.71 3.60 -15.11
N ALA A 213 21.30 3.75 -16.37
CA ALA A 213 21.68 2.83 -17.44
C ALA A 213 23.21 2.70 -17.56
N LEU A 214 23.72 1.47 -17.47
CA LEU A 214 25.15 1.13 -17.51
C LEU A 214 26.02 1.84 -16.44
N ASP A 215 25.41 2.42 -15.41
CA ASP A 215 26.07 3.25 -14.38
C ASP A 215 26.94 4.39 -14.97
N ARG A 216 26.57 4.91 -16.15
CA ARG A 216 27.31 5.98 -16.85
C ARG A 216 26.46 6.77 -17.83
N ALA A 217 26.98 7.88 -18.34
CA ALA A 217 26.38 8.57 -19.47
C ALA A 217 26.47 7.73 -20.75
N LEU A 218 25.38 7.70 -21.51
CA LEU A 218 25.26 6.95 -22.76
C LEU A 218 25.73 7.79 -23.95
N ASN A 219 26.31 7.12 -24.95
CA ASN A 219 26.38 7.66 -26.30
C ASN A 219 25.05 7.29 -27.00
N THR A 220 24.06 8.16 -26.88
CA THR A 220 22.66 7.87 -27.24
C THR A 220 22.26 8.58 -28.54
N LEU A 221 21.01 8.36 -28.96
CA LEU A 221 20.42 8.97 -30.15
C LEU A 221 20.32 10.51 -30.01
N PRO A 222 20.17 11.24 -31.12
CA PRO A 222 19.89 12.67 -31.09
C PRO A 222 18.66 12.98 -30.21
N ASP A 223 18.73 14.10 -29.48
CA ASP A 223 17.67 14.63 -28.59
C ASP A 223 17.30 13.77 -27.36
N GLU A 224 17.93 12.60 -27.19
CA GLU A 224 17.79 11.78 -25.99
C GLU A 224 18.76 12.20 -24.89
N ASN A 225 18.31 12.23 -23.64
CA ASN A 225 19.19 12.57 -22.51
C ASN A 225 20.23 11.43 -22.31
N PRO A 226 21.55 11.73 -22.23
CA PRO A 226 22.58 10.73 -21.97
C PRO A 226 22.48 10.03 -20.60
N LYS A 227 21.79 10.64 -19.63
CA LYS A 227 21.56 10.08 -18.29
C LYS A 227 20.15 9.51 -18.23
N GLN A 228 20.04 8.23 -18.58
CA GLN A 228 18.78 7.48 -18.57
C GLN A 228 18.71 6.59 -17.33
N TYR A 229 17.51 6.42 -16.78
CA TYR A 229 17.28 5.69 -15.54
C TYR A 229 16.15 4.68 -15.72
N VAL A 230 16.21 3.59 -14.95
CA VAL A 230 15.19 2.55 -14.98
C VAL A 230 13.88 3.07 -14.40
N ALA A 231 12.78 2.89 -15.15
CA ALA A 231 11.41 3.18 -14.74
C ALA A 231 10.46 2.09 -15.25
N LEU A 232 9.29 1.96 -14.63
CA LEU A 232 8.26 0.97 -14.99
C LEU A 232 6.92 1.67 -15.21
N TRP A 233 6.22 1.29 -16.29
CA TRP A 233 4.87 1.76 -16.61
C TRP A 233 4.04 0.57 -17.15
N TYR A 234 2.77 0.53 -16.77
CA TYR A 234 1.74 -0.41 -17.23
C TYR A 234 0.89 0.18 -18.36
N GLN A 235 0.60 -0.64 -19.37
CA GLN A 235 -0.31 -0.29 -20.46
C GLN A 235 -1.11 -1.53 -20.87
N SER A 236 -2.43 -1.48 -20.70
CA SER A 236 -3.35 -2.61 -20.92
C SER A 236 -3.17 -3.79 -19.95
N GLY A 237 -2.93 -3.46 -18.67
CA GLY A 237 -2.85 -4.44 -17.58
C GLY A 237 -1.79 -5.51 -17.81
#